data_AF-A0AA35QYG3-F1
#
_entry.id   AF-A0AA35QYG3-F1
#
_cell.length_a   1.000
_cell.length_b   1.000
_cell.length_c   1.000
_cell.angle_alpha   90.00
_cell.angle_beta   90.00
_cell.angle_gamma   90.00
#
_symmetry.space_group_name_H-M   'P 1'
#
loop_
_entity.id
_entity.type
_entity.pdbx_description
1 polymer ?
#
loop_
_entity_poly.entity_id
_entity_poly.type
_entity_poly.pdbx_seq_one_letter_code
_entity_poly.pdbx_strand_id
1 'polypeptide(L)'
;MRAGSASRGLSAVASGTLLLLLPFALREIGPGRGSLAMPGVTSGREREDWEGSLPRVTVHSSHGRQRARAWRRRLIDAAARLRYPSDRLEIQLLDDSTDGTSERAALCVDRWRRQGVDIRHLKRDGRAGFKAGALAGGLEQARGDFLLILDADFVARPDLIHRLLGPFLDPKVGMVQARWDHLNEGESQLTRCQAQLLDAHFFFEQGGRWAAGRFLNFNGTAGMWRREALEEAGGWSADTLTEDLDASYRAQMAGWRFVFRPLVGVPAELPGTVRDLELQQKRWAQGGIQTARKVLPKLLGGPWPLGIKWEAAVHLLGHLAHPLTLVLAVLIVPSALARKSLGLDGWLVVDVLVFLGATASFLVFFAAAARRRGRAWRHLIPTAALTLALGIGLGATVSRAVVRGAVGRAHDPFQRTPETRGGRAPVREPSRTDGRADQGGTPRLDARQRVDRDTAGALAKSPLRRALRFGIRLAGSRGPVACEEVGLPLRGRTS
;
A
#
# COMPACT_ATOMS: atom_id res chain seq x y z
N MET A 1 52.64 -8.14 15.37
CA MET A 1 51.93 -9.39 15.00
C MET A 1 50.48 -9.06 14.64
N ARG A 2 50.05 -9.50 13.44
CA ARG A 2 48.66 -9.61 12.91
C ARG A 2 47.78 -8.35 12.80
N ALA A 3 48.07 -7.48 11.82
CA ALA A 3 47.07 -6.59 11.18
C ALA A 3 46.54 -7.14 9.83
N GLY A 4 47.04 -8.29 9.36
CA GLY A 4 46.78 -8.82 8.01
C GLY A 4 45.58 -9.78 7.85
N SER A 5 44.90 -10.17 8.94
CA SER A 5 43.74 -11.10 8.84
C SER A 5 42.38 -10.41 8.81
N ALA A 6 42.27 -9.17 9.31
CA ALA A 6 41.00 -8.44 9.33
C ALA A 6 40.56 -7.97 7.93
N SER A 7 41.50 -7.53 7.08
CA SER A 7 41.20 -7.05 5.72
C SER A 7 40.68 -8.16 4.79
N ARG A 8 41.16 -9.40 4.95
CA ARG A 8 40.69 -10.56 4.17
C ARG A 8 39.28 -10.99 4.57
N GLY A 9 38.92 -10.87 5.85
CA GLY A 9 37.58 -11.15 6.36
C GLY A 9 36.53 -10.13 5.89
N LEU A 10 36.88 -8.83 5.90
CA LEU A 10 35.98 -7.76 5.43
C LEU A 10 35.65 -7.88 3.93
N SER A 11 36.64 -8.25 3.11
CA SER A 11 36.45 -8.41 1.66
C SER A 11 35.53 -9.59 1.31
N ALA A 12 35.58 -10.67 2.08
CA ALA A 12 34.72 -11.84 1.91
C ALA A 12 33.24 -11.57 2.29
N VAL A 13 32.99 -10.83 3.37
CA VAL A 13 31.64 -10.49 3.84
C VAL A 13 30.95 -9.47 2.93
N ALA A 14 31.70 -8.48 2.43
CA ALA A 14 31.23 -7.50 1.44
C ALA A 14 30.85 -8.16 0.10
N SER A 15 31.67 -9.10 -0.35
CA SER A 15 31.43 -9.84 -1.60
C SER A 15 30.19 -10.74 -1.50
N GLY A 16 29.97 -11.39 -0.36
CA GLY A 16 28.82 -12.29 -0.14
C GLY A 16 27.46 -11.58 -0.21
N THR A 17 27.34 -10.39 0.40
CA THR A 17 26.07 -9.63 0.41
C THR A 17 25.71 -9.08 -0.98
N LEU A 18 26.70 -8.61 -1.75
CA LEU A 18 26.52 -8.18 -3.14
C LEU A 18 26.17 -9.36 -4.06
N LEU A 19 26.81 -10.53 -3.86
CA LEU A 19 26.53 -11.76 -4.61
C LEU A 19 25.13 -12.34 -4.35
N LEU A 20 24.51 -12.07 -3.20
CA LEU A 20 23.13 -12.48 -2.92
C LEU A 20 22.08 -11.59 -3.62
N LEU A 21 22.42 -10.31 -3.85
CA LEU A 21 21.52 -9.34 -4.48
C LEU A 21 21.70 -9.26 -6.00
N LEU A 22 22.89 -9.60 -6.51
CA LEU A 22 23.21 -9.56 -7.95
C LEU A 22 22.30 -10.45 -8.81
N PRO A 23 21.98 -11.71 -8.43
CA PRO A 23 21.11 -12.57 -9.23
C PRO A 23 19.68 -12.05 -9.31
N PHE A 24 19.17 -11.41 -8.23
CA PHE A 24 17.85 -10.79 -8.22
C PHE A 24 17.83 -9.50 -9.07
N ALA A 25 18.84 -8.64 -8.92
CA ALA A 25 18.96 -7.41 -9.69
C ALA A 25 19.21 -7.65 -11.19
N LEU A 26 20.12 -8.57 -11.55
CA LEU A 26 20.43 -8.92 -12.94
C LEU A 26 19.26 -9.62 -13.64
N ARG A 27 18.46 -10.40 -12.90
CA ARG A 27 17.28 -11.09 -13.44
C ARG A 27 16.11 -10.14 -13.75
N GLU A 28 15.93 -9.06 -12.98
CA GLU A 28 14.80 -8.12 -13.13
C GLU A 28 15.14 -6.88 -13.99
N ILE A 29 16.41 -6.45 -14.05
CA ILE A 29 16.85 -5.26 -14.80
C ILE A 29 17.13 -5.57 -16.30
N GLY A 30 17.23 -6.84 -16.68
CA GLY A 30 17.50 -7.28 -18.04
C GLY A 30 16.46 -6.78 -19.08
N PRO A 31 16.89 -6.14 -20.18
CA PRO A 31 15.99 -5.78 -21.28
C PRO A 31 15.77 -7.03 -22.14
N GLY A 32 14.74 -7.83 -21.84
CA GLY A 32 14.42 -8.95 -22.74
C GLY A 32 13.50 -10.07 -22.26
N ARG A 33 12.99 -10.07 -21.03
CA ARG A 33 12.02 -11.09 -20.60
C ARG A 33 10.78 -10.45 -20.01
N GLY A 34 9.88 -10.06 -20.90
CA GLY A 34 8.47 -9.89 -20.56
C GLY A 34 7.91 -11.22 -20.09
N SER A 35 7.12 -11.18 -19.01
CA SER A 35 6.44 -12.34 -18.41
C SER A 35 7.38 -13.38 -17.79
N LEU A 36 7.88 -13.08 -16.60
CA LEU A 36 8.21 -14.15 -15.65
C LEU A 36 6.88 -14.68 -15.10
N ALA A 37 6.42 -15.78 -15.70
CA ALA A 37 5.44 -16.64 -15.05
C ALA A 37 5.98 -16.97 -13.66
N MET A 38 5.22 -16.61 -12.62
CA MET A 38 5.57 -16.86 -11.23
C MET A 38 5.85 -18.36 -11.08
N PRO A 39 7.08 -18.79 -10.75
CA PRO A 39 7.37 -20.21 -10.51
C PRO A 39 6.55 -20.63 -9.30
N GLY A 40 5.60 -21.55 -9.50
CA GLY A 40 4.62 -21.95 -8.48
C GLY A 40 3.17 -21.59 -8.81
N VAL A 41 2.92 -20.73 -9.82
CA VAL A 41 1.65 -20.79 -10.55
C VAL A 41 1.76 -22.00 -11.46
N THR A 42 1.57 -23.18 -10.90
CA THR A 42 0.96 -24.22 -11.71
C THR A 42 -0.37 -23.62 -12.13
N SER A 43 -0.42 -23.20 -13.38
CA SER A 43 -1.66 -23.16 -14.14
C SER A 43 -2.18 -24.61 -14.23
N GLY A 44 -2.51 -25.23 -13.09
CA GLY A 44 -3.68 -26.08 -13.09
C GLY A 44 -4.74 -25.17 -13.67
N ARG A 45 -5.33 -25.56 -14.80
CA ARG A 45 -6.42 -24.82 -15.44
C ARG A 45 -7.45 -24.52 -14.35
N GLU A 46 -7.34 -23.37 -13.71
CA GLU A 46 -8.37 -22.88 -12.81
C GLU A 46 -9.58 -22.82 -13.73
N ARG A 47 -10.58 -23.66 -13.46
CA ARG A 47 -11.82 -23.59 -14.21
C ARG A 47 -12.32 -22.17 -14.04
N GLU A 48 -12.25 -21.37 -15.10
CA GLU A 48 -12.71 -19.98 -15.06
C GLU A 48 -14.23 -19.93 -15.16
N ASP A 49 -14.81 -20.98 -15.74
CA ASP A 49 -16.23 -21.09 -16.01
C ASP A 49 -16.92 -21.94 -14.94
N TRP A 50 -17.89 -21.32 -14.27
CA TRP A 50 -18.76 -21.97 -13.32
C TRP A 50 -19.75 -22.87 -14.08
N GLU A 51 -19.57 -24.19 -14.01
CA GLU A 51 -20.49 -25.16 -14.61
C GLU A 51 -21.75 -25.26 -13.73
N GLY A 52 -22.88 -24.71 -14.20
CA GLY A 52 -24.17 -24.76 -13.50
C GLY A 52 -24.72 -23.40 -13.09
N SER A 53 -25.66 -23.37 -12.13
CA SER A 53 -26.25 -22.11 -11.66
C SER A 53 -25.22 -21.31 -10.87
N LEU A 54 -25.05 -20.04 -11.23
CA LEU A 54 -24.18 -19.12 -10.52
C LEU A 54 -24.57 -18.99 -9.03
N PRO A 55 -23.58 -18.95 -8.12
CA PRO A 55 -23.85 -18.89 -6.68
C PRO A 55 -24.39 -17.51 -6.29
N ARG A 56 -25.01 -17.40 -5.11
CA ARG A 56 -25.49 -16.11 -4.64
C ARG A 56 -24.32 -15.30 -4.06
N VAL A 57 -24.26 -14.02 -4.40
CA VAL A 57 -23.21 -13.10 -3.93
C VAL A 57 -23.84 -11.93 -3.20
N THR A 58 -23.37 -11.65 -1.99
CA THR A 58 -23.67 -10.41 -1.26
C THR A 58 -22.47 -9.49 -1.32
N VAL A 59 -22.68 -8.23 -1.73
CA VAL A 59 -21.66 -7.19 -1.74
C VAL A 59 -21.79 -6.34 -0.48
N HIS A 60 -20.80 -6.39 0.40
CA HIS A 60 -20.71 -5.47 1.53
C HIS A 60 -19.92 -4.23 1.13
N SER A 61 -20.62 -3.10 1.12
CA SER A 61 -20.06 -1.79 0.84
C SER A 61 -20.01 -0.99 2.14
N SER A 62 -18.86 -0.99 2.82
CA SER A 62 -18.74 -0.35 4.14
C SER A 62 -18.33 1.13 4.03
N HIS A 63 -19.01 1.99 4.80
CA HIS A 63 -18.77 3.42 4.78
C HIS A 63 -18.64 4.01 6.19
N GLY A 64 -17.62 4.84 6.38
CA GLY A 64 -17.45 5.68 7.58
C GLY A 64 -17.45 7.17 7.25
N ARG A 65 -17.52 8.02 8.29
CA ARG A 65 -17.53 9.50 8.21
C ARG A 65 -16.45 10.13 7.31
N GLN A 66 -15.31 9.47 7.08
CA GLN A 66 -14.03 10.15 6.81
C GLN A 66 -13.76 10.63 5.38
N ARG A 67 -14.69 10.47 4.44
CA ARG A 67 -14.30 10.49 3.03
C ARG A 67 -15.36 11.21 2.18
N ALA A 68 -14.91 12.18 1.37
CA ALA A 68 -15.65 13.23 0.68
C ALA A 68 -16.97 12.79 0.01
N ARG A 69 -17.93 13.72 -0.05
CA ARG A 69 -19.29 13.55 -0.60
C ARG A 69 -19.35 12.88 -1.99
N ALA A 70 -18.32 13.05 -2.83
CA ALA A 70 -18.26 12.50 -4.17
C ALA A 70 -18.00 10.98 -4.21
N TRP A 71 -17.27 10.45 -3.23
CA TRP A 71 -16.80 9.06 -3.24
C TRP A 71 -17.91 8.06 -2.91
N ARG A 72 -18.87 8.46 -2.06
CA ARG A 72 -20.00 7.59 -1.65
C ARG A 72 -20.93 7.24 -2.81
N ARG A 73 -21.28 8.23 -3.63
CA ARG A 73 -22.06 7.99 -4.85
C ARG A 73 -21.26 7.11 -5.82
N ARG A 74 -19.96 7.37 -5.97
CA ARG A 74 -19.10 6.59 -6.85
C ARG A 74 -19.04 5.11 -6.44
N LEU A 75 -18.92 4.80 -5.15
CA LEU A 75 -18.96 3.39 -4.69
C LEU A 75 -20.34 2.76 -4.92
N ILE A 76 -21.43 3.40 -4.46
CA ILE A 76 -22.78 2.84 -4.62
C ILE A 76 -23.08 2.60 -6.11
N ASP A 77 -22.71 3.56 -6.97
CA ASP A 77 -22.87 3.43 -8.42
C ASP A 77 -21.98 2.33 -9.00
N ALA A 78 -20.76 2.14 -8.52
CA ALA A 78 -19.87 1.06 -8.96
C ALA A 78 -20.39 -0.33 -8.53
N ALA A 79 -20.84 -0.47 -7.29
CA ALA A 79 -21.42 -1.70 -6.78
C ALA A 79 -22.72 -2.06 -7.53
N ALA A 80 -23.61 -1.09 -7.75
CA ALA A 80 -24.86 -1.30 -8.48
C ALA A 80 -24.66 -1.61 -9.98
N ARG A 81 -23.47 -1.31 -10.54
CA ARG A 81 -23.11 -1.61 -11.93
C ARG A 81 -22.37 -2.95 -12.10
N LEU A 82 -22.18 -3.72 -11.04
CA LEU A 82 -21.65 -5.07 -11.13
C LEU A 82 -22.58 -5.91 -12.03
N ARG A 83 -22.01 -6.57 -13.05
CA ARG A 83 -22.74 -7.46 -13.93
C ARG A 83 -22.78 -8.84 -13.30
N TYR A 84 -23.95 -9.18 -12.78
CA TYR A 84 -24.28 -10.48 -12.21
C TYR A 84 -25.80 -10.68 -12.28
N PRO A 85 -26.33 -11.92 -12.32
CA PRO A 85 -27.78 -12.14 -12.33
C PRO A 85 -28.45 -11.46 -11.13
N SER A 86 -29.51 -10.67 -11.39
CA SER A 86 -30.16 -9.84 -10.38
C SER A 86 -30.82 -10.63 -9.26
N ASP A 87 -31.27 -11.86 -9.54
CA ASP A 87 -31.79 -12.80 -8.55
C ASP A 87 -30.69 -13.41 -7.65
N ARG A 88 -29.43 -13.31 -8.08
CA ARG A 88 -28.24 -13.85 -7.39
C ARG A 88 -27.32 -12.78 -6.79
N LEU A 89 -27.59 -11.50 -7.03
CA LEU A 89 -26.81 -10.40 -6.48
C LEU A 89 -27.58 -9.66 -5.40
N GLU A 90 -27.01 -9.57 -4.21
CA GLU A 90 -27.47 -8.65 -3.16
C GLU A 90 -26.38 -7.60 -2.92
N ILE A 91 -26.75 -6.34 -2.72
CA ILE A 91 -25.84 -5.28 -2.29
C ILE A 91 -26.29 -4.77 -0.92
N GLN A 92 -25.37 -4.74 0.04
CA GLN A 92 -25.58 -4.14 1.35
C GLN A 92 -24.65 -2.96 1.55
N LEU A 93 -25.26 -1.79 1.74
CA LEU A 93 -24.59 -0.57 2.13
C LEU A 93 -24.53 -0.51 3.66
N LEU A 94 -23.36 -0.78 4.23
CA LEU A 94 -23.14 -0.80 5.68
C LEU A 94 -22.72 0.60 6.14
N ASP A 95 -23.58 1.25 6.91
CA ASP A 95 -23.44 2.66 7.27
C ASP A 95 -23.34 2.88 8.78
N ASP A 96 -22.14 3.30 9.20
CA ASP A 96 -21.81 3.71 10.57
C ASP A 96 -21.78 5.24 10.72
N SER A 97 -22.37 5.98 9.77
CA SER A 97 -22.36 7.45 9.76
C SER A 97 -23.39 8.02 10.73
N THR A 98 -22.97 9.04 11.47
CA THR A 98 -23.80 9.75 12.47
C THR A 98 -24.03 11.21 12.07
N ASP A 99 -23.92 11.52 10.77
CA ASP A 99 -24.12 12.83 10.18
C ASP A 99 -25.14 12.75 9.04
N GLY A 100 -25.47 13.87 8.39
CA GLY A 100 -26.44 13.93 7.28
C GLY A 100 -25.98 13.22 5.99
N THR A 101 -24.95 12.38 6.06
CA THR A 101 -24.45 11.63 4.91
C THR A 101 -25.22 10.32 4.68
N SER A 102 -25.83 9.77 5.73
CA SER A 102 -26.75 8.65 5.63
C SER A 102 -27.95 8.95 4.75
N GLU A 103 -28.53 10.16 4.84
CA GLU A 103 -29.68 10.56 4.00
C GLU A 103 -29.35 10.52 2.51
N ARG A 104 -28.15 10.97 2.15
CA ARG A 104 -27.70 10.96 0.74
C ARG A 104 -27.41 9.55 0.24
N ALA A 105 -26.87 8.70 1.10
CA ALA A 105 -26.71 7.28 0.84
C ALA A 105 -28.07 6.62 0.57
N ALA A 106 -29.06 6.88 1.44
CA ALA A 106 -30.43 6.39 1.28
C ALA A 106 -31.05 6.82 -0.06
N LEU A 107 -30.93 8.10 -0.44
CA LEU A 107 -31.41 8.59 -1.73
C LEU A 107 -30.77 7.87 -2.92
N CYS A 108 -29.48 7.54 -2.83
CA CYS A 108 -28.76 6.82 -3.87
C CYS A 108 -29.19 5.35 -3.95
N VAL A 109 -29.39 4.71 -2.80
CA VAL A 109 -29.93 3.35 -2.68
C VAL A 109 -31.33 3.28 -3.26
N ASP A 110 -32.23 4.21 -2.90
CA ASP A 110 -33.60 4.25 -3.41
C ASP A 110 -33.66 4.45 -4.92
N ARG A 111 -32.76 5.26 -5.48
CA ARG A 111 -32.66 5.44 -6.93
C ARG A 111 -32.32 4.11 -7.63
N TRP A 112 -31.38 3.33 -7.10
CA TRP A 112 -31.00 2.05 -7.68
C TRP A 112 -32.05 0.96 -7.43
N ARG A 113 -32.72 0.96 -6.26
CA ARG A 113 -33.87 0.09 -6.00
C ARG A 113 -34.99 0.26 -7.02
N ARG A 114 -35.32 1.51 -7.36
CA ARG A 114 -36.32 1.82 -8.42
C ARG A 114 -35.91 1.32 -9.81
N GLN A 115 -34.63 1.03 -10.03
CA GLN A 115 -34.10 0.45 -11.27
C GLN A 115 -33.99 -1.08 -11.21
N GLY A 116 -34.55 -1.72 -10.17
CA GLY A 116 -34.56 -3.18 -10.03
C GLY A 116 -33.30 -3.78 -9.40
N VAL A 117 -32.39 -2.96 -8.84
CA VAL A 117 -31.20 -3.46 -8.12
C VAL A 117 -31.61 -3.87 -6.70
N ASP A 118 -31.29 -5.11 -6.30
CA ASP A 118 -31.42 -5.58 -4.91
C ASP A 118 -30.31 -4.98 -4.04
N ILE A 119 -30.53 -3.74 -3.60
CA ILE A 119 -29.62 -3.00 -2.72
C ILE A 119 -30.34 -2.62 -1.42
N ARG A 120 -29.64 -2.72 -0.29
CA ARG A 120 -30.16 -2.39 1.05
C ARG A 120 -29.22 -1.43 1.78
N HIS A 121 -29.81 -0.45 2.46
CA HIS A 121 -29.07 0.44 3.36
C HIS A 121 -29.24 -0.07 4.79
N LEU A 122 -28.16 -0.57 5.37
CA LEU A 122 -28.10 -1.08 6.74
C LEU A 122 -27.37 -0.04 7.60
N LYS A 123 -28.14 0.77 8.32
CA LYS A 123 -27.62 1.77 9.24
C LYS A 123 -27.63 1.24 10.66
N ARG A 124 -26.55 1.49 11.41
CA ARG A 124 -26.45 1.16 12.84
C ARG A 124 -26.59 2.41 13.70
N ASP A 125 -27.18 2.26 14.88
CA ASP A 125 -27.38 3.37 15.83
C ASP A 125 -26.07 3.84 16.49
N GLY A 126 -25.05 2.98 16.48
CA GLY A 126 -23.74 3.25 17.07
C GLY A 126 -22.59 2.73 16.22
N ARG A 127 -21.37 3.04 16.65
CA ARG A 127 -20.12 2.71 15.93
C ARG A 127 -19.26 1.70 16.69
N ALA A 128 -19.89 0.87 17.51
CA ALA A 128 -19.21 -0.17 18.26
C ALA A 128 -18.47 -1.10 17.28
N GLY A 129 -17.18 -1.32 17.51
CA GLY A 129 -16.33 -2.11 16.63
C GLY A 129 -16.09 -1.54 15.22
N PHE A 130 -16.50 -0.30 14.95
CA PHE A 130 -16.31 0.39 13.66
C PHE A 130 -16.62 -0.52 12.46
N LYS A 131 -15.70 -0.59 11.48
CA LYS A 131 -15.85 -1.38 10.25
C LYS A 131 -16.10 -2.87 10.54
N ALA A 132 -15.38 -3.47 11.49
CA ALA A 132 -15.57 -4.87 11.88
C ALA A 132 -17.00 -5.12 12.40
N GLY A 133 -17.52 -4.21 13.24
CA GLY A 133 -18.89 -4.31 13.75
C GLY A 133 -19.94 -4.11 12.66
N ALA A 134 -19.69 -3.23 11.69
CA ALA A 134 -20.59 -3.02 10.56
C ALA A 134 -20.62 -4.26 9.65
N LEU A 135 -19.45 -4.84 9.37
CA LEU A 135 -19.30 -6.06 8.59
C LEU A 135 -19.92 -7.28 9.29
N ALA A 136 -19.82 -7.38 10.62
CA ALA A 136 -20.48 -8.42 11.42
C ALA A 136 -22.01 -8.33 11.31
N GLY A 137 -22.60 -7.14 11.51
CA GLY A 137 -24.04 -6.95 11.38
C GLY A 137 -24.56 -7.13 9.94
N GLY A 138 -23.73 -6.85 8.93
CA GLY A 138 -24.02 -7.18 7.53
C GLY A 138 -24.00 -8.69 7.27
N LEU A 139 -23.02 -9.41 7.82
CA LEU A 139 -22.88 -10.86 7.67
C LEU A 139 -24.13 -11.61 8.14
N GLU A 140 -24.70 -11.22 9.28
CA GLU A 140 -25.93 -11.80 9.82
C GLU A 140 -27.13 -11.68 8.86
N GLN A 141 -27.18 -10.61 8.06
CA GLN A 141 -28.30 -10.31 7.15
C GLN A 141 -28.03 -10.68 5.69
N ALA A 142 -26.77 -10.99 5.35
CA ALA A 142 -26.36 -11.38 4.01
C ALA A 142 -27.12 -12.63 3.57
N ARG A 143 -27.40 -12.76 2.27
CA ARG A 143 -28.00 -13.97 1.68
C ARG A 143 -27.04 -14.76 0.78
N GLY A 144 -25.91 -14.19 0.42
CA GLY A 144 -24.95 -14.79 -0.51
C GLY A 144 -24.11 -15.90 0.11
N ASP A 145 -23.80 -16.91 -0.68
CA ASP A 145 -22.80 -17.94 -0.40
C ASP A 145 -21.39 -17.35 -0.38
N PHE A 146 -21.21 -16.29 -1.19
CA PHE A 146 -19.98 -15.51 -1.26
C PHE A 146 -20.22 -14.05 -0.89
N LEU A 147 -19.22 -13.44 -0.26
CA LEU A 147 -19.24 -12.07 0.25
C LEU A 147 -18.15 -11.25 -0.44
N LEU A 148 -18.53 -10.30 -1.29
CA LEU A 148 -17.60 -9.35 -1.89
C LEU A 148 -17.50 -8.11 -1.00
N ILE A 149 -16.31 -7.79 -0.51
CA ILE A 149 -16.10 -6.62 0.35
C ILE A 149 -15.49 -5.47 -0.45
N LEU A 150 -16.14 -4.31 -0.43
CA LEU A 150 -15.71 -3.08 -1.11
C LEU A 150 -15.70 -1.88 -0.15
N ASP A 151 -14.61 -1.13 -0.17
CA ASP A 151 -14.45 0.09 0.63
C ASP A 151 -14.83 1.32 -0.20
N ALA A 152 -15.24 2.39 0.49
CA ALA A 152 -15.79 3.62 -0.12
C ALA A 152 -14.89 4.34 -1.13
N ASP A 153 -13.59 4.08 -1.10
CA ASP A 153 -12.58 4.62 -2.02
C ASP A 153 -12.34 3.74 -3.25
N PHE A 154 -12.91 2.53 -3.31
CA PHE A 154 -12.73 1.59 -4.41
C PHE A 154 -13.82 1.73 -5.48
N VAL A 155 -13.41 1.52 -6.73
CA VAL A 155 -14.31 1.51 -7.89
C VAL A 155 -14.20 0.15 -8.56
N ALA A 156 -15.11 -0.74 -8.19
CA ALA A 156 -15.18 -2.07 -8.79
C ALA A 156 -15.49 -2.00 -10.29
N ARG A 157 -14.79 -2.80 -11.08
CA ARG A 157 -15.14 -3.02 -12.48
C ARG A 157 -16.41 -3.87 -12.57
N PRO A 158 -17.27 -3.66 -13.58
CA PRO A 158 -18.51 -4.42 -13.71
C PRO A 158 -18.33 -5.94 -13.77
N ASP A 159 -17.20 -6.43 -14.25
CA ASP A 159 -16.87 -7.86 -14.36
C ASP A 159 -16.16 -8.46 -13.13
N LEU A 160 -16.02 -7.71 -12.03
CA LEU A 160 -15.20 -8.11 -10.87
C LEU A 160 -15.64 -9.44 -10.26
N ILE A 161 -16.95 -9.67 -10.07
CA ILE A 161 -17.47 -10.91 -9.47
C ILE A 161 -17.02 -12.13 -10.30
N HIS A 162 -17.28 -12.11 -11.61
CA HIS A 162 -16.87 -13.20 -12.50
C HIS A 162 -15.36 -13.47 -12.47
N ARG A 163 -14.54 -12.42 -12.38
CA ARG A 163 -13.07 -12.56 -12.30
C ARG A 163 -12.55 -13.16 -10.98
N LEU A 164 -13.37 -13.17 -9.93
CA LEU A 164 -13.02 -13.69 -8.61
C LEU A 164 -13.68 -15.05 -8.29
N LEU A 165 -14.70 -15.45 -9.05
CA LEU A 165 -15.47 -16.67 -8.74
C LEU A 165 -14.73 -17.98 -9.05
N GLY A 166 -14.00 -18.06 -10.17
CA GLY A 166 -13.36 -19.30 -10.64
C GLY A 166 -12.61 -20.09 -9.55
N PRO A 167 -11.73 -19.48 -8.74
CA PRO A 167 -11.02 -20.18 -7.68
C PRO A 167 -11.90 -20.88 -6.63
N PHE A 168 -13.15 -20.45 -6.43
CA PHE A 168 -14.06 -21.06 -5.46
C PHE A 168 -14.69 -22.38 -5.92
N LEU A 169 -14.43 -22.82 -7.14
CA LEU A 169 -14.75 -24.18 -7.58
C LEU A 169 -13.99 -25.23 -6.79
N ASP A 170 -12.84 -24.88 -6.20
CA ASP A 170 -12.26 -25.67 -5.12
C ASP A 170 -13.00 -25.37 -3.79
N PRO A 171 -13.66 -26.37 -3.18
CA PRO A 171 -14.37 -26.20 -1.93
C PRO A 171 -13.45 -25.78 -0.76
N LYS A 172 -12.13 -25.96 -0.85
CA LYS A 172 -11.17 -25.51 0.18
C LYS A 172 -10.75 -24.06 0.03
N VAL A 173 -11.10 -23.37 -1.05
CA VAL A 173 -10.82 -21.94 -1.20
C VAL A 173 -11.84 -21.13 -0.39
N GLY A 174 -11.32 -20.38 0.58
CA GLY A 174 -12.10 -19.55 1.50
C GLY A 174 -12.08 -18.05 1.16
N MET A 175 -11.03 -17.57 0.49
CA MET A 175 -10.87 -16.15 0.14
C MET A 175 -10.10 -15.96 -1.17
N VAL A 176 -10.57 -15.04 -2.01
CA VAL A 176 -9.89 -14.60 -3.24
C VAL A 176 -9.64 -13.10 -3.19
N GLN A 177 -8.38 -12.68 -3.26
CA GLN A 177 -7.96 -11.28 -3.21
C GLN A 177 -7.58 -10.77 -4.61
N ALA A 178 -8.17 -9.64 -5.01
CA ALA A 178 -7.71 -8.87 -6.17
C ALA A 178 -6.59 -7.89 -5.77
N ARG A 179 -5.78 -7.46 -6.74
CA ARG A 179 -4.78 -6.42 -6.55
C ARG A 179 -5.43 -5.03 -6.49
N TRP A 180 -4.89 -4.13 -5.67
CA TRP A 180 -5.32 -2.73 -5.71
C TRP A 180 -4.65 -1.98 -6.88
N ASP A 181 -5.47 -1.26 -7.63
CA ASP A 181 -5.03 -0.24 -8.59
C ASP A 181 -5.26 1.16 -8.00
N HIS A 182 -4.76 2.19 -8.68
CA HIS A 182 -4.71 3.55 -8.12
C HIS A 182 -5.42 4.52 -9.06
N LEU A 183 -6.45 5.21 -8.58
CA LEU A 183 -7.20 6.22 -9.34
C LEU A 183 -6.42 7.53 -9.49
N ASN A 184 -5.69 7.91 -8.43
CA ASN A 184 -5.03 9.20 -8.31
C ASN A 184 -3.51 9.12 -8.19
N GLU A 185 -2.90 8.05 -8.74
CA GLU A 185 -1.44 7.93 -8.79
C GLU A 185 -0.78 9.19 -9.36
N GLY A 186 -1.37 9.80 -10.41
CA GLY A 186 -0.82 10.98 -11.07
C GLY A 186 -0.98 12.32 -10.34
N GLU A 187 -1.75 12.39 -9.24
CA GLU A 187 -2.11 13.67 -8.60
C GLU A 187 -0.93 14.38 -7.92
N SER A 188 0.03 13.64 -7.34
CA SER A 188 1.16 14.22 -6.62
C SER A 188 2.36 13.29 -6.57
N GLN A 189 3.51 13.77 -6.07
CA GLN A 189 4.63 12.87 -5.75
C GLN A 189 4.27 11.92 -4.60
N LEU A 190 3.46 12.39 -3.65
CA LEU A 190 3.01 11.58 -2.51
C LEU A 190 2.16 10.38 -2.97
N THR A 191 1.19 10.59 -3.87
CA THR A 191 0.34 9.51 -4.40
C THR A 191 1.13 8.57 -5.31
N ARG A 192 2.13 9.05 -6.06
CA ARG A 192 3.08 8.20 -6.79
C ARG A 192 3.91 7.30 -5.87
N CYS A 193 4.46 7.85 -4.78
CA CYS A 193 5.23 7.05 -3.82
C CYS A 193 4.36 5.97 -3.16
N GLN A 194 3.12 6.29 -2.81
CA GLN A 194 2.15 5.34 -2.26
C GLN A 194 1.78 4.24 -3.25
N ALA A 195 1.50 4.59 -4.51
CA ALA A 195 1.23 3.62 -5.58
C ALA A 195 2.39 2.63 -5.72
N GLN A 196 3.63 3.13 -5.70
CA GLN A 196 4.82 2.28 -5.80
C GLN A 196 5.01 1.37 -4.58
N LEU A 197 4.73 1.85 -3.36
CA LEU A 197 4.74 1.03 -2.15
C LEU A 197 3.74 -0.13 -2.25
N LEU A 198 2.50 0.19 -2.61
CA LEU A 198 1.43 -0.80 -2.72
C LEU A 198 1.68 -1.80 -3.86
N ASP A 199 2.13 -1.33 -5.02
CA ASP A 199 2.46 -2.23 -6.13
C ASP A 199 3.55 -3.23 -5.75
N ALA A 200 4.58 -2.78 -5.03
CA ALA A 200 5.64 -3.67 -4.57
C ALA A 200 5.13 -4.70 -3.56
N HIS A 201 4.28 -4.27 -2.62
CA HIS A 201 3.57 -5.17 -1.71
C HIS A 201 2.76 -6.23 -2.47
N PHE A 202 1.92 -5.83 -3.42
CA PHE A 202 1.07 -6.76 -4.16
C PHE A 202 1.85 -7.71 -5.08
N PHE A 203 2.84 -7.21 -5.82
CA PHE A 203 3.58 -8.05 -6.78
C PHE A 203 4.56 -9.01 -6.11
N PHE A 204 5.28 -8.56 -5.08
CA PHE A 204 6.38 -9.33 -4.52
C PHE A 204 6.04 -9.95 -3.18
N GLU A 205 5.45 -9.19 -2.25
CA GLU A 205 5.13 -9.76 -0.94
C GLU A 205 3.90 -10.67 -1.02
N GLN A 206 2.74 -10.14 -1.42
CA GLN A 206 1.52 -10.93 -1.51
C GLN A 206 1.59 -11.97 -2.64
N GLY A 207 2.07 -11.56 -3.82
CA GLY A 207 2.32 -12.47 -4.93
C GLY A 207 3.34 -13.57 -4.59
N GLY A 208 4.41 -13.23 -3.88
CA GLY A 208 5.45 -14.19 -3.45
C GLY A 208 4.93 -15.17 -2.39
N ARG A 209 4.21 -14.68 -1.38
CA ARG A 209 3.55 -15.55 -0.36
C ARG A 209 2.61 -16.55 -1.02
N TRP A 210 1.78 -16.09 -1.96
CA TRP A 210 0.82 -16.94 -2.65
C TRP A 210 1.53 -18.02 -3.48
N ALA A 211 2.52 -17.63 -4.29
CA ALA A 211 3.30 -18.58 -5.09
C ALA A 211 4.08 -19.60 -4.23
N ALA A 212 4.46 -19.22 -3.01
CA ALA A 212 5.18 -20.08 -2.07
C ALA A 212 4.24 -20.89 -1.14
N GLY A 213 2.91 -20.84 -1.32
CA GLY A 213 1.96 -21.55 -0.47
C GLY A 213 1.98 -21.11 1.00
N ARG A 214 2.31 -19.83 1.25
CA ARG A 214 2.34 -19.21 2.59
C ARG A 214 0.99 -18.59 2.91
N PHE A 215 0.79 -18.27 4.19
CA PHE A 215 -0.43 -17.61 4.61
C PHE A 215 -0.52 -16.21 4.00
N LEU A 216 -1.72 -15.86 3.57
CA LEU A 216 -2.05 -14.61 2.91
C LEU A 216 -2.99 -13.79 3.78
N ASN A 217 -2.89 -12.47 3.71
CA ASN A 217 -3.91 -11.60 4.26
C ASN A 217 -4.90 -11.16 3.17
N PHE A 218 -6.17 -11.17 3.51
CA PHE A 218 -7.16 -10.30 2.91
C PHE A 218 -6.82 -8.86 3.31
N ASN A 219 -6.81 -7.93 2.35
CA ASN A 219 -6.41 -6.54 2.57
C ASN A 219 -7.59 -5.64 3.03
N GLY A 220 -8.70 -6.24 3.47
CA GLY A 220 -9.85 -5.50 3.97
C GLY A 220 -10.84 -5.05 2.90
N THR A 221 -10.51 -5.20 1.62
CA THR A 221 -11.37 -4.84 0.49
C THR A 221 -10.89 -5.47 -0.82
N ALA A 222 -11.66 -5.28 -1.90
CA ALA A 222 -11.37 -5.79 -3.24
C ALA A 222 -11.10 -7.31 -3.25
N GLY A 223 -11.81 -8.03 -2.40
CA GLY A 223 -11.70 -9.48 -2.27
C GLY A 223 -13.03 -10.09 -1.89
N MET A 224 -13.15 -11.37 -2.21
CA MET A 224 -14.35 -12.15 -2.01
C MET A 224 -14.07 -13.27 -1.02
N TRP A 225 -15.02 -13.52 -0.13
CA TRP A 225 -14.97 -14.59 0.87
C TRP A 225 -16.04 -15.62 0.57
N ARG A 226 -15.74 -16.89 0.78
CA ARG A 226 -16.76 -17.90 1.05
C ARG A 226 -17.33 -17.61 2.44
N ARG A 227 -18.66 -17.51 2.55
CA ARG A 227 -19.32 -17.23 3.83
C ARG A 227 -18.89 -18.23 4.91
N GLU A 228 -19.02 -19.52 4.62
CA GLU A 228 -18.67 -20.61 5.54
C GLU A 228 -17.26 -20.47 6.10
N ALA A 229 -16.28 -20.13 5.26
CA ALA A 229 -14.90 -19.93 5.69
C ALA A 229 -14.74 -18.80 6.71
N LEU A 230 -15.52 -17.73 6.55
CA LEU A 230 -15.52 -16.60 7.47
C LEU A 230 -16.28 -16.94 8.76
N GLU A 231 -17.39 -17.67 8.68
CA GLU A 231 -18.17 -18.13 9.83
C GLU A 231 -17.39 -19.13 10.69
N GLU A 232 -16.75 -20.13 10.08
CA GLU A 232 -15.88 -21.10 10.77
C GLU A 232 -14.66 -20.44 11.41
N ALA A 233 -14.14 -19.35 10.82
CA ALA A 233 -13.08 -18.57 11.43
C ALA A 233 -13.56 -17.84 12.71
N GLY A 234 -14.87 -17.74 12.95
CA GLY A 234 -15.48 -16.98 14.04
C GLY A 234 -15.92 -15.56 13.65
N GLY A 235 -16.10 -15.30 12.34
CA GLY A 235 -16.60 -14.03 11.82
C GLY A 235 -15.61 -12.86 11.89
N TRP A 236 -16.15 -11.65 11.73
CA TRP A 236 -15.42 -10.39 11.89
C TRP A 236 -15.21 -10.07 13.36
N SER A 237 -13.97 -9.77 13.75
CA SER A 237 -13.63 -9.44 15.13
C SER A 237 -13.17 -7.99 15.25
N ALA A 238 -13.67 -7.29 16.28
CA ALA A 238 -13.34 -5.89 16.55
C ALA A 238 -12.28 -5.71 17.65
N ASP A 239 -11.65 -6.80 18.09
CA ASP A 239 -10.63 -6.79 19.15
C ASP A 239 -9.23 -6.35 18.66
N THR A 240 -9.07 -6.21 17.35
CA THR A 240 -7.88 -5.63 16.71
C THR A 240 -8.32 -4.54 15.73
N LEU A 241 -7.43 -3.59 15.45
CA LEU A 241 -7.69 -2.53 14.46
C LEU A 241 -7.61 -3.00 12.99
N THR A 242 -7.22 -4.26 12.76
CA THR A 242 -7.05 -4.90 11.45
C THR A 242 -7.86 -6.19 11.44
N GLU A 243 -9.18 -6.05 11.38
CA GLU A 243 -10.14 -7.16 11.40
C GLU A 243 -9.94 -8.14 10.23
N ASP A 244 -9.43 -7.61 9.12
CA ASP A 244 -9.12 -8.31 7.89
C ASP A 244 -7.94 -9.26 8.05
N LEU A 245 -6.82 -8.78 8.59
CA LEU A 245 -5.64 -9.56 8.88
C LEU A 245 -5.93 -10.65 9.91
N ASP A 246 -6.69 -10.32 10.96
CA ASP A 246 -7.11 -11.28 11.98
C ASP A 246 -7.97 -12.41 11.40
N ALA A 247 -9.03 -12.07 10.67
CA ALA A 247 -9.88 -13.06 10.00
C ALA A 247 -9.09 -13.95 9.03
N SER A 248 -8.12 -13.36 8.32
CA SER A 248 -7.28 -14.08 7.36
C SER A 248 -6.47 -15.20 7.99
N TYR A 249 -5.79 -14.92 9.10
CA TYR A 249 -5.00 -15.92 9.79
C TYR A 249 -5.88 -16.97 10.47
N ARG A 250 -6.99 -16.57 11.10
CA ARG A 250 -7.93 -17.51 11.71
C ARG A 250 -8.48 -18.51 10.70
N ALA A 251 -8.92 -18.04 9.53
CA ALA A 251 -9.46 -18.89 8.48
C ALA A 251 -8.42 -19.88 7.95
N GLN A 252 -7.19 -19.43 7.67
CA GLN A 252 -6.14 -20.33 7.18
C GLN A 252 -5.65 -21.32 8.24
N MET A 253 -5.66 -20.93 9.52
CA MET A 253 -5.41 -21.85 10.64
C MET A 253 -6.54 -22.88 10.80
N ALA A 254 -7.77 -22.55 10.39
CA ALA A 254 -8.88 -23.51 10.29
C ALA A 254 -8.79 -24.40 9.03
N GLY A 255 -7.77 -24.23 8.18
CA GLY A 255 -7.52 -25.08 7.01
C GLY A 255 -8.03 -24.53 5.68
N TRP A 256 -8.55 -23.30 5.66
CA TRP A 256 -8.99 -22.64 4.43
C TRP A 256 -7.81 -22.16 3.58
N ARG A 257 -7.94 -22.26 2.26
CA ARG A 257 -6.94 -21.80 1.30
C ARG A 257 -7.30 -20.44 0.72
N PHE A 258 -6.30 -19.58 0.61
CA PHE A 258 -6.45 -18.23 0.06
C PHE A 258 -5.79 -18.15 -1.31
N VAL A 259 -6.43 -17.43 -2.24
CA VAL A 259 -5.96 -17.23 -3.61
C VAL A 259 -5.77 -15.75 -3.90
N PHE A 260 -4.67 -15.40 -4.56
CA PHE A 260 -4.41 -14.04 -4.99
C PHE A 260 -4.46 -13.95 -6.53
N ARG A 261 -5.23 -13.00 -7.08
CA ARG A 261 -5.38 -12.77 -8.52
C ARG A 261 -4.61 -11.48 -8.92
N PRO A 262 -3.29 -11.55 -9.18
CA PRO A 262 -2.45 -10.37 -9.43
C PRO A 262 -2.85 -9.55 -10.67
N LEU A 263 -3.52 -10.20 -11.64
CA LEU A 263 -3.96 -9.60 -12.90
C LEU A 263 -5.35 -8.96 -12.81
N VAL A 264 -6.08 -9.16 -11.71
CA VAL A 264 -7.37 -8.52 -11.47
C VAL A 264 -7.11 -7.30 -10.59
N GLY A 265 -7.22 -6.12 -11.19
CA GLY A 265 -6.99 -4.84 -10.51
C GLY A 265 -8.29 -4.13 -10.17
N VAL A 266 -8.39 -3.59 -8.95
CA VAL A 266 -9.53 -2.78 -8.49
C VAL A 266 -9.02 -1.38 -8.12
N PRO A 267 -9.35 -0.34 -8.89
CA PRO A 267 -8.88 1.02 -8.63
C PRO A 267 -9.39 1.60 -7.30
N ALA A 268 -8.48 2.20 -6.56
CA ALA A 268 -8.70 2.84 -5.27
C ALA A 268 -8.14 4.26 -5.24
N GLU A 269 -8.71 5.11 -4.41
CA GLU A 269 -8.19 6.46 -4.17
C GLU A 269 -7.20 6.47 -3.00
N LEU A 270 -5.97 6.90 -3.30
CA LEU A 270 -4.88 7.00 -2.34
C LEU A 270 -5.03 8.27 -1.49
N PRO A 271 -4.56 8.24 -0.22
CA PRO A 271 -4.46 9.42 0.63
C PRO A 271 -3.77 10.61 -0.06
N GLY A 272 -4.48 11.75 -0.16
CA GLY A 272 -3.99 12.96 -0.81
C GLY A 272 -3.03 13.80 0.05
N THR A 273 -2.96 13.55 1.37
CA THR A 273 -2.06 14.28 2.28
C THR A 273 -1.21 13.35 3.13
N VAL A 274 -0.05 13.86 3.59
CA VAL A 274 0.86 13.13 4.47
C VAL A 274 0.18 12.76 5.78
N ARG A 275 -0.68 13.64 6.32
CA ARG A 275 -1.42 13.38 7.56
C ARG A 275 -2.39 12.21 7.37
N ASP A 276 -3.05 12.13 6.21
CA ASP A 276 -4.00 11.07 5.92
C ASP A 276 -3.31 9.71 5.79
N LEU A 277 -2.17 9.68 5.13
CA LEU A 277 -1.29 8.52 5.04
C LEU A 277 -0.76 8.11 6.42
N GLU A 278 -0.29 9.06 7.24
CA GLU A 278 0.23 8.80 8.59
C GLU A 278 -0.83 8.09 9.46
N LEU A 279 -2.08 8.53 9.39
CA LEU A 279 -3.18 7.95 10.18
C LEU A 279 -3.64 6.59 9.67
N GLN A 280 -3.48 6.33 8.38
CA GLN A 280 -3.65 4.99 7.81
C GLN A 280 -2.53 4.06 8.31
N GLN A 281 -1.27 4.46 8.16
CA GLN A 281 -0.11 3.63 8.51
C GLN A 281 -0.03 3.33 10.01
N LYS A 282 -0.39 4.29 10.87
CA LYS A 282 -0.50 4.05 12.31
C LYS A 282 -1.51 2.95 12.64
N ARG A 283 -2.67 2.94 11.97
CA ARG A 283 -3.70 1.92 12.20
C ARG A 283 -3.22 0.54 11.76
N TRP A 284 -2.63 0.44 10.58
CA TRP A 284 -2.10 -0.82 10.08
C TRP A 284 -0.98 -1.37 10.97
N ALA A 285 -0.06 -0.51 11.42
CA ALA A 285 1.02 -0.93 12.30
C ALA A 285 0.53 -1.33 13.69
N GLN A 286 -0.37 -0.56 14.29
CA GLN A 286 -0.93 -0.89 15.60
C GLN A 286 -1.77 -2.16 15.53
N GLY A 287 -2.69 -2.26 14.56
CA GLY A 287 -3.54 -3.41 14.35
C GLY A 287 -2.74 -4.68 14.03
N GLY A 288 -1.75 -4.58 13.14
CA GLY A 288 -0.89 -5.71 12.80
C GLY A 288 -0.19 -6.32 14.01
N ILE A 289 0.32 -5.49 14.92
CA ILE A 289 0.96 -5.97 16.16
C ILE A 289 -0.08 -6.53 17.15
N GLN A 290 -1.28 -5.96 17.23
CA GLN A 290 -2.37 -6.54 18.02
C GLN A 290 -2.76 -7.93 17.48
N THR A 291 -2.91 -8.08 16.16
CA THR A 291 -3.17 -9.37 15.52
C THR A 291 -2.03 -10.34 15.73
N ALA A 292 -0.76 -9.90 15.65
CA ALA A 292 0.40 -10.72 15.95
C ALA A 292 0.32 -11.29 17.38
N ARG A 293 0.03 -10.45 18.38
CA ARG A 293 -0.12 -10.90 19.79
C ARG A 293 -1.23 -11.93 19.95
N LYS A 294 -2.33 -11.79 19.21
CA LYS A 294 -3.50 -12.67 19.27
C LYS A 294 -3.25 -14.03 18.61
N VAL A 295 -2.68 -14.02 17.41
CA VAL A 295 -2.63 -15.18 16.51
C VAL A 295 -1.30 -15.91 16.59
N LEU A 296 -0.18 -15.18 16.67
CA LEU A 296 1.16 -15.76 16.50
C LEU A 296 1.48 -16.84 17.56
N PRO A 297 1.16 -16.71 18.86
CA PRO A 297 1.43 -17.77 19.84
C PRO A 297 0.75 -19.10 19.49
N LYS A 298 -0.51 -19.04 19.07
CA LYS A 298 -1.27 -20.23 18.64
C LYS A 298 -0.67 -20.83 17.37
N LEU A 299 -0.29 -19.99 16.41
CA LEU A 299 0.32 -20.42 15.15
C LEU A 299 1.67 -21.10 15.36
N LEU A 300 2.54 -20.53 16.21
CA LEU A 300 3.84 -21.12 16.52
C LEU A 300 3.73 -22.44 17.30
N GLY A 301 2.73 -22.56 18.18
CA GLY A 301 2.45 -23.78 18.94
C GLY A 301 1.72 -24.88 18.16
N GLY A 302 1.08 -24.56 17.03
CA GLY A 302 0.28 -25.54 16.29
C GLY A 302 1.05 -26.37 15.24
N PRO A 303 0.33 -27.17 14.44
CA PRO A 303 0.92 -28.23 13.61
C PRO A 303 1.44 -27.78 12.23
N TRP A 304 1.61 -26.47 11.99
CA TRP A 304 2.02 -25.97 10.67
C TRP A 304 3.53 -26.14 10.41
N PRO A 305 3.94 -26.32 9.14
CA PRO A 305 5.35 -26.38 8.77
C PRO A 305 6.16 -25.15 9.22
N LEU A 306 7.44 -25.36 9.55
CA LEU A 306 8.34 -24.29 10.00
C LEU A 306 8.41 -23.10 9.03
N GLY A 307 8.34 -23.36 7.71
CA GLY A 307 8.33 -22.28 6.73
C GLY A 307 7.08 -21.40 6.78
N ILE A 308 5.90 -21.95 7.13
CA ILE A 308 4.69 -21.16 7.35
C ILE A 308 4.82 -20.36 8.65
N LYS A 309 5.32 -21.00 9.71
CA LYS A 309 5.56 -20.35 11.01
C LYS A 309 6.50 -19.17 10.91
N TRP A 310 7.63 -19.36 10.24
CA TRP A 310 8.64 -18.32 10.04
C TRP A 310 8.11 -17.17 9.21
N GLU A 311 7.48 -17.45 8.08
CA GLU A 311 6.94 -16.41 7.21
C GLU A 311 5.81 -15.63 7.91
N ALA A 312 4.90 -16.33 8.61
CA ALA A 312 3.86 -15.70 9.41
C ALA A 312 4.43 -14.78 10.50
N ALA A 313 5.50 -15.19 11.18
CA ALA A 313 6.17 -14.35 12.16
C ALA A 313 6.78 -13.09 11.52
N VAL A 314 7.49 -13.24 10.40
CA VAL A 314 8.08 -12.11 9.64
C VAL A 314 6.99 -11.15 9.17
N HIS A 315 5.88 -11.67 8.65
CA HIS A 315 4.77 -10.86 8.15
C HIS A 315 4.05 -10.10 9.28
N LEU A 316 3.57 -10.81 10.30
CA LEU A 316 2.82 -10.21 11.41
C LEU A 316 3.65 -9.23 12.24
N LEU A 317 4.96 -9.48 12.37
CA LEU A 317 5.89 -8.61 13.08
C LEU A 317 6.61 -7.61 12.18
N GLY A 318 6.29 -7.55 10.89
CA GLY A 318 7.01 -6.72 9.91
C GLY A 318 7.08 -5.23 10.29
N HIS A 319 6.05 -4.72 10.96
CA HIS A 319 6.03 -3.33 11.45
C HIS A 319 7.06 -3.04 12.55
N LEU A 320 7.66 -4.06 13.21
CA LEU A 320 8.79 -3.88 14.12
C LEU A 320 10.02 -3.27 13.43
N ALA A 321 10.11 -3.36 12.10
CA ALA A 321 11.17 -2.72 11.33
C ALA A 321 11.27 -1.21 11.61
N HIS A 322 10.13 -0.51 11.85
CA HIS A 322 10.13 0.92 12.14
C HIS A 322 10.86 1.27 13.46
N PRO A 323 10.47 0.73 14.63
CA PRO A 323 11.16 1.05 15.88
C PRO A 323 12.60 0.54 15.89
N LEU A 324 12.87 -0.62 15.27
CA LEU A 324 14.23 -1.13 15.15
C LEU A 324 15.11 -0.20 14.30
N THR A 325 14.58 0.37 13.22
CA THR A 325 15.31 1.35 12.40
C THR A 325 15.60 2.64 13.18
N LEU A 326 14.68 3.10 14.04
CA LEU A 326 14.93 4.26 14.89
C LEU A 326 16.00 3.98 15.95
N VAL A 327 15.93 2.81 16.61
CA VAL A 327 16.95 2.38 17.57
C VAL A 327 18.30 2.30 16.89
N LEU A 328 18.37 1.69 15.70
CA LEU A 328 19.59 1.65 14.90
C LEU A 328 20.10 3.07 14.59
N ALA A 329 19.24 3.98 14.13
CA ALA A 329 19.62 5.36 13.83
C ALA A 329 20.22 6.10 15.06
N VAL A 330 19.65 5.88 16.25
CA VAL A 330 20.16 6.45 17.50
C VAL A 330 21.49 5.81 17.91
N LEU A 331 21.64 4.49 17.73
CA LEU A 331 22.84 3.74 18.13
C LEU A 331 24.03 3.90 17.18
N ILE A 332 23.81 4.34 15.94
CA ILE A 332 24.89 4.54 14.95
C ILE A 332 25.95 5.53 15.47
N VAL A 333 25.52 6.67 16.05
CA VAL A 333 26.44 7.71 16.54
C VAL A 333 27.30 7.23 17.72
N PRO A 334 26.76 6.72 18.84
CA PRO A 334 27.57 6.23 19.95
C PRO A 334 28.44 5.03 19.54
N SER A 335 27.95 4.17 18.64
CA SER A 335 28.76 3.08 18.07
C SER A 335 29.96 3.60 17.28
N ALA A 336 29.78 4.65 16.47
CA ALA A 336 30.87 5.27 15.72
C ALA A 336 31.91 5.91 16.65
N LEU A 337 31.48 6.62 17.70
CA LEU A 337 32.37 7.22 18.70
C LEU A 337 33.15 6.17 19.48
N ALA A 338 32.49 5.10 19.93
CA ALA A 338 33.13 4.00 20.63
C ALA A 338 34.17 3.29 19.74
N ARG A 339 33.82 2.99 18.48
CA ARG A 339 34.76 2.39 17.52
C ARG A 339 35.97 3.27 17.26
N LYS A 340 35.77 4.59 17.15
CA LYS A 340 36.88 5.55 17.03
C LYS A 340 37.80 5.51 18.25
N SER A 341 37.26 5.49 19.47
CA SER A 341 38.08 5.39 20.70
C SER A 341 38.88 4.08 20.81
N LEU A 342 38.41 3.00 20.17
CA LEU A 342 39.06 1.70 20.15
C LEU A 342 40.02 1.52 18.95
N GLY A 343 40.20 2.55 18.11
CA GLY A 343 41.02 2.47 16.89
C GLY A 343 40.43 1.56 15.81
N LEU A 344 39.11 1.35 15.81
CA LEU A 344 38.38 0.47 14.89
C LEU A 344 37.79 1.22 13.68
N ASP A 345 38.44 2.29 13.23
CA ASP A 345 37.92 3.20 12.18
C ASP A 345 37.66 2.48 10.85
N GLY A 346 38.42 1.41 10.55
CA GLY A 346 38.24 0.60 9.35
C GLY A 346 36.87 -0.08 9.23
N TRP A 347 36.13 -0.22 10.33
CA TRP A 347 34.78 -0.79 10.33
C TRP A 347 33.73 0.12 9.67
N LEU A 348 34.02 1.42 9.50
CA LEU A 348 33.14 2.33 8.77
C LEU A 348 32.90 1.84 7.33
N VAL A 349 33.91 1.20 6.72
CA VAL A 349 33.77 0.62 5.37
C VAL A 349 32.69 -0.46 5.34
N VAL A 350 32.61 -1.30 6.38
CA VAL A 350 31.57 -2.33 6.49
C VAL A 350 30.19 -1.68 6.58
N ASP A 351 30.03 -0.66 7.42
CA ASP A 351 28.75 0.05 7.57
C ASP A 351 28.29 0.66 6.25
N VAL A 352 29.20 1.33 5.53
CA VAL A 352 28.91 1.92 4.23
C VAL A 352 28.50 0.85 3.22
N LEU A 353 29.19 -0.29 3.19
CA LEU A 353 28.84 -1.38 2.27
C LEU A 353 27.49 -2.03 2.62
N VAL A 354 27.20 -2.23 3.90
CA VAL A 354 25.89 -2.72 4.36
C VAL A 354 24.79 -1.72 4.02
N PHE A 355 25.01 -0.43 4.26
CA PHE A 355 24.07 0.64 3.93
C PHE A 355 23.80 0.73 2.42
N LEU A 356 24.85 0.69 1.60
CA LEU A 356 24.73 0.71 0.14
C LEU A 356 24.02 -0.55 -0.37
N GLY A 357 24.35 -1.73 0.16
CA GLY A 357 23.68 -2.98 -0.20
C GLY A 357 22.20 -2.98 0.15
N ALA A 358 21.85 -2.54 1.36
CA ALA A 358 20.46 -2.41 1.81
C ALA A 358 19.70 -1.40 0.94
N THR A 359 20.28 -0.22 0.71
CA THR A 359 19.66 0.84 -0.11
C THR A 359 19.46 0.37 -1.55
N ALA A 360 20.47 -0.27 -2.15
CA ALA A 360 20.38 -0.82 -3.50
C ALA A 360 19.28 -1.88 -3.60
N SER A 361 19.16 -2.78 -2.62
CA SER A 361 18.09 -3.78 -2.56
C SER A 361 16.70 -3.12 -2.59
N PHE A 362 16.48 -2.10 -1.77
CA PHE A 362 15.21 -1.35 -1.77
C PHE A 362 14.94 -0.62 -3.10
N LEU A 363 15.96 0.00 -3.68
CA LEU A 363 15.83 0.68 -4.97
C LEU A 363 15.45 -0.33 -6.08
N VAL A 364 16.10 -1.49 -6.11
CA VAL A 364 15.79 -2.56 -7.07
C VAL A 364 14.37 -3.08 -6.86
N PHE A 365 13.97 -3.35 -5.61
CA PHE A 365 12.64 -3.83 -5.26
C PHE A 365 11.53 -2.89 -5.77
N PHE A 366 11.64 -1.59 -5.48
CA PHE A 366 10.63 -0.62 -5.91
C PHE A 366 10.72 -0.29 -7.41
N ALA A 367 11.92 -0.26 -7.99
CA ALA A 367 12.09 -0.06 -9.42
C ALA A 367 11.49 -1.22 -10.22
N ALA A 368 11.64 -2.46 -9.74
CA ALA A 368 11.03 -3.64 -10.35
C ALA A 368 9.50 -3.56 -10.32
N ALA A 369 8.89 -3.18 -9.19
CA ALA A 369 7.45 -2.97 -9.09
C ALA A 369 6.95 -1.91 -10.09
N ALA A 370 7.66 -0.79 -10.16
CA ALA A 370 7.35 0.30 -11.08
C ALA A 370 7.53 -0.10 -12.56
N ARG A 371 8.53 -0.92 -12.90
CA ARG A 371 8.72 -1.48 -14.23
C ARG A 371 7.58 -2.42 -14.63
N ARG A 372 7.07 -3.26 -13.71
CA ARG A 372 5.90 -4.12 -13.96
C ARG A 372 4.62 -3.35 -14.27
N ARG A 373 4.53 -2.09 -13.83
CA ARG A 373 3.44 -1.15 -14.16
C ARG A 373 3.67 -0.38 -15.46
N GLY A 374 4.79 -0.60 -16.14
CA GLY A 374 5.15 0.14 -17.36
C GLY A 374 5.57 1.59 -17.09
N ARG A 375 5.97 1.94 -15.85
CA ARG A 375 6.45 3.30 -15.54
C ARG A 375 7.76 3.59 -16.28
N ALA A 376 7.90 4.82 -16.78
CA ALA A 376 9.09 5.22 -17.54
C ALA A 376 10.35 5.20 -16.66
N TRP A 377 11.46 4.71 -17.22
CA TRP A 377 12.74 4.51 -16.52
C TRP A 377 13.24 5.78 -15.79
N ARG A 378 13.04 6.96 -16.38
CA ARG A 378 13.42 8.27 -15.83
C ARG A 378 12.77 8.61 -14.49
N HIS A 379 11.68 7.93 -14.13
CA HIS A 379 10.95 8.16 -12.88
C HIS A 379 11.21 7.07 -11.82
N LEU A 380 11.85 5.95 -12.18
CA LEU A 380 12.00 4.80 -11.27
C LEU A 380 12.87 5.13 -10.05
N ILE A 381 14.09 5.61 -10.29
CA ILE A 381 15.05 5.89 -9.20
C ILE A 381 14.60 7.07 -8.34
N PRO A 382 14.18 8.23 -8.90
CA PRO A 382 13.72 9.36 -8.08
C PRO A 382 12.50 9.01 -7.23
N THR A 383 11.52 8.29 -7.80
CA THR A 383 10.34 7.88 -7.03
C THR A 383 10.70 6.84 -5.98
N ALA A 384 11.59 5.88 -6.25
CA ALA A 384 12.09 4.94 -5.24
C ALA A 384 12.83 5.63 -4.08
N ALA A 385 13.68 6.61 -4.37
CA ALA A 385 14.34 7.41 -3.33
C ALA A 385 13.33 8.21 -2.49
N LEU A 386 12.33 8.84 -3.12
CA LEU A 386 11.27 9.55 -2.40
C LEU A 386 10.38 8.60 -1.58
N THR A 387 10.11 7.39 -2.07
CA THR A 387 9.39 6.34 -1.33
C THR A 387 10.15 5.95 -0.06
N LEU A 388 11.47 5.76 -0.15
CA LEU A 388 12.31 5.50 1.01
C LEU A 388 12.28 6.66 2.02
N ALA A 389 12.44 7.90 1.54
CA ALA A 389 12.37 9.08 2.38
C ALA A 389 11.00 9.21 3.10
N LEU A 390 9.91 8.90 2.41
CA LEU A 390 8.57 8.88 2.99
C LEU A 390 8.45 7.81 4.10
N GLY A 391 8.96 6.61 3.87
CA GLY A 391 8.98 5.53 4.87
C GLY A 391 9.76 5.90 6.13
N ILE A 392 10.94 6.51 5.95
CA ILE A 392 11.77 7.01 7.06
C ILE A 392 11.03 8.14 7.80
N GLY A 393 10.45 9.09 7.07
CA GLY A 393 9.71 10.23 7.64
C GLY A 393 8.51 9.82 8.49
N LEU A 394 7.85 8.71 8.14
CA LEU A 394 6.76 8.13 8.94
C LEU A 394 7.27 7.31 10.13
N GLY A 395 8.55 6.92 10.16
CA GLY A 395 9.14 5.97 11.10
C GLY A 395 8.86 6.28 12.57
N ALA A 396 9.09 7.52 13.04
CA ALA A 396 8.81 7.91 14.42
C ALA A 396 7.33 7.72 14.81
N THR A 397 6.44 8.13 13.92
CA THR A 397 4.99 8.13 14.17
C THR A 397 4.41 6.72 14.15
N VAL A 398 4.91 5.86 13.24
CA VAL A 398 4.53 4.45 13.12
C VAL A 398 5.12 3.63 14.26
N SER A 399 6.37 3.88 14.66
CA SER A 399 6.98 3.22 15.82
C SER A 399 6.20 3.42 17.11
N ARG A 400 5.67 4.63 17.33
CA ARG A 400 4.79 4.88 18.48
C ARG A 400 3.51 4.03 18.42
N ALA A 401 2.95 3.85 17.23
CA ALA A 401 1.77 3.00 17.03
C ALA A 401 2.08 1.50 17.22
N VAL A 402 3.26 1.06 16.80
CA VAL A 402 3.77 -0.31 17.06
C VAL A 402 3.89 -0.58 18.56
N VAL A 403 4.51 0.35 19.32
CA VAL A 403 4.60 0.22 20.78
C VAL A 403 3.21 0.16 21.41
N ARG A 404 2.28 1.03 20.97
CA ARG A 404 0.87 0.97 21.43
C ARG A 404 0.20 -0.36 21.07
N GLY A 405 0.45 -0.93 19.90
CA GLY A 405 -0.06 -2.26 19.56
C GLY A 405 0.50 -3.36 20.47
N ALA A 406 1.77 -3.22 20.86
CA ALA A 406 2.48 -4.17 21.71
C ALA A 406 2.00 -4.13 23.18
N VAL A 407 1.82 -2.94 23.76
CA VAL A 407 1.52 -2.76 25.20
C VAL A 407 0.08 -2.31 25.48
N GLY A 408 -0.58 -1.73 24.48
CA GLY A 408 -1.92 -1.15 24.60
C GLY A 408 -3.01 -2.20 24.75
N ARG A 409 -4.17 -1.74 25.22
CA ARG A 409 -5.37 -2.56 25.34
C ARG A 409 -5.93 -2.86 23.94
N ALA A 410 -6.62 -3.99 23.80
CA ALA A 410 -7.28 -4.38 22.56
C ALA A 410 -8.26 -3.32 22.01
N HIS A 411 -8.78 -2.42 22.86
CA HIS A 411 -9.84 -1.46 22.55
C HIS A 411 -9.35 -0.02 22.34
N ASP A 412 -8.11 0.17 21.87
CA ASP A 412 -7.59 1.53 21.64
C ASP A 412 -8.47 2.30 20.63
N PRO A 413 -8.92 3.53 20.96
CA PRO A 413 -9.87 4.26 20.14
C PRO A 413 -9.25 4.66 18.80
N PHE A 414 -9.98 4.34 17.73
CA PHE A 414 -9.63 4.66 16.35
C PHE A 414 -9.31 6.16 16.15
N GLN A 415 -8.03 6.50 15.93
CA GLN A 415 -7.58 7.88 15.68
C GLN A 415 -7.75 8.25 14.19
N ARG A 416 -8.32 9.43 13.92
CA ARG A 416 -8.98 9.77 12.66
C ARG A 416 -8.13 10.56 11.68
N THR A 417 -8.21 10.21 10.39
CA THR A 417 -7.78 10.99 9.21
C THR A 417 -8.64 12.26 9.00
N PRO A 418 -8.08 13.49 8.92
CA PRO A 418 -8.85 14.72 8.67
C PRO A 418 -9.26 14.90 7.21
N GLU A 419 -10.24 15.77 6.97
CA GLU A 419 -10.72 16.08 5.61
C GLU A 419 -9.73 16.97 4.85
N THR A 420 -9.39 16.56 3.62
CA THR A 420 -8.83 17.47 2.62
C THR A 420 -9.96 18.26 1.96
N ARG A 421 -10.03 19.57 2.19
CA ARG A 421 -10.79 20.49 1.31
C ARG A 421 -10.01 20.65 -0.01
N GLY A 422 -10.10 19.66 -0.89
CA GLY A 422 -9.49 19.71 -2.22
C GLY A 422 -10.30 20.61 -3.15
N GLY A 423 -9.65 21.63 -3.72
CA GLY A 423 -10.22 22.54 -4.71
C GLY A 423 -10.74 21.80 -5.95
N ARG A 424 -11.84 22.31 -6.52
CA ARG A 424 -12.46 21.82 -7.76
C ARG A 424 -11.43 21.85 -8.90
N ALA A 425 -11.13 20.69 -9.47
CA ALA A 425 -10.75 20.57 -10.87
C ALA A 425 -11.88 19.83 -11.61
N PRO A 426 -12.34 20.32 -12.77
CA PRO A 426 -13.40 19.65 -13.53
C PRO A 426 -12.87 18.33 -14.10
N VAL A 427 -13.46 17.22 -13.65
CA VAL A 427 -13.27 15.90 -14.26
C VAL A 427 -13.98 15.92 -15.61
N ARG A 428 -13.24 15.83 -16.71
CA ARG A 428 -13.82 15.63 -18.05
C ARG A 428 -14.44 14.23 -18.11
N GLU A 429 -15.73 14.17 -18.37
CA GLU A 429 -16.42 12.92 -18.72
C GLU A 429 -15.85 12.38 -20.05
N PRO A 430 -15.75 11.05 -20.24
CA PRO A 430 -15.40 10.50 -21.53
C PRO A 430 -16.57 10.73 -22.50
N SER A 431 -16.29 11.41 -23.61
CA SER A 431 -17.23 11.59 -24.71
C SER A 431 -17.70 10.24 -25.24
N ARG A 432 -19.03 10.05 -25.29
CA ARG A 432 -19.68 9.00 -26.08
C ARG A 432 -19.15 9.08 -27.52
N THR A 433 -18.55 8.01 -28.00
CA THR A 433 -18.33 7.80 -29.43
C THR A 433 -19.15 6.60 -29.84
N ASP A 434 -20.04 6.86 -30.79
CA ASP A 434 -20.93 5.90 -31.41
C ASP A 434 -20.15 4.80 -32.12
N GLY A 435 -20.76 3.62 -32.18
CA GLY A 435 -20.18 2.43 -32.76
C GLY A 435 -19.86 2.58 -34.24
N ARG A 436 -18.66 2.13 -34.62
CA ARG A 436 -18.38 1.44 -35.88
C ARG A 436 -17.11 0.60 -35.71
N ALA A 437 -17.22 -0.67 -36.05
CA ALA A 437 -16.09 -1.56 -36.21
C ALA A 437 -15.24 -1.11 -37.41
N ASP A 438 -13.91 -1.06 -37.28
CA ASP A 438 -12.99 -1.60 -38.28
C ASP A 438 -11.54 -1.68 -37.77
N GLN A 439 -10.76 -2.44 -38.53
CA GLN A 439 -9.48 -3.10 -38.29
C GLN A 439 -8.24 -2.21 -38.10
N GLY A 440 -7.21 -2.83 -37.48
CA GLY A 440 -5.79 -2.78 -37.87
C GLY A 440 -5.11 -1.43 -38.12
N GLY A 441 -4.25 -1.01 -37.18
CA GLY A 441 -3.21 0.00 -37.46
C GLY A 441 -2.69 0.71 -36.21
N THR A 442 -1.41 0.53 -35.89
CA THR A 442 -0.67 1.29 -34.87
C THR A 442 -0.42 2.72 -35.34
N PRO A 443 -0.80 3.78 -34.58
CA PRO A 443 -0.37 5.13 -34.89
C PRO A 443 0.86 5.51 -34.06
N ARG A 444 1.96 5.82 -34.76
CA ARG A 444 3.04 6.68 -34.25
C ARG A 444 2.48 8.10 -34.12
N LEU A 445 2.68 8.75 -32.97
CA LEU A 445 2.34 10.16 -32.78
C LEU A 445 3.62 11.00 -32.64
N ASP A 446 3.79 11.86 -33.63
CA ASP A 446 4.77 12.95 -33.69
C ASP A 446 4.49 13.97 -32.59
N ALA A 447 5.55 14.34 -31.85
CA ALA A 447 5.49 15.32 -30.79
C ALA A 447 6.09 16.65 -31.27
N ARG A 448 5.23 17.62 -31.61
CA ARG A 448 5.59 19.04 -31.65
C ARG A 448 4.43 19.91 -31.15
N GLN A 449 4.80 21.04 -30.55
CA GLN A 449 3.99 22.11 -29.94
C GLN A 449 3.58 21.87 -28.47
N ARG A 450 3.63 22.84 -27.56
CA ARG A 450 4.13 24.23 -27.53
C ARG A 450 4.34 24.52 -26.04
N VAL A 451 5.48 25.07 -25.65
CA VAL A 451 5.76 25.51 -24.29
C VAL A 451 5.08 26.86 -24.09
N ASP A 452 4.11 26.92 -23.18
CA ASP A 452 3.56 28.19 -22.71
C ASP A 452 4.37 28.68 -21.51
N ARG A 453 4.83 29.94 -21.60
CA ARG A 453 5.72 30.60 -20.66
C ARG A 453 4.86 31.23 -19.57
N ASP A 454 4.70 30.57 -18.43
CA ASP A 454 4.21 31.26 -17.21
C ASP A 454 4.57 30.58 -15.87
N THR A 455 5.69 29.84 -15.82
CA THR A 455 6.14 29.14 -14.59
C THR A 455 7.38 29.76 -13.93
N ALA A 456 7.67 31.04 -14.19
CA ALA A 456 8.81 31.74 -13.59
C ALA A 456 8.46 32.53 -12.30
N GLY A 457 7.18 32.76 -12.00
CA GLY A 457 6.75 33.59 -10.85
C GLY A 457 6.56 32.85 -9.52
N ALA A 458 6.42 31.52 -9.52
CA ALA A 458 5.97 30.77 -8.34
C ALA A 458 7.08 30.18 -7.45
N LEU A 459 8.36 30.33 -7.82
CA LEU A 459 9.51 29.79 -7.08
C LEU A 459 10.18 30.77 -6.10
N ALA A 460 9.66 31.99 -5.94
CA ALA A 460 10.31 33.05 -5.16
C ALA A 460 10.04 33.02 -3.64
N LYS A 461 9.23 32.10 -3.11
CA LYS A 461 8.89 32.07 -1.67
C LYS A 461 8.89 30.63 -1.12
N SER A 462 10.06 30.07 -0.85
CA SER A 462 10.17 28.82 -0.07
C SER A 462 11.19 28.90 1.08
N PRO A 463 11.01 28.12 2.16
CA PRO A 463 11.81 28.18 3.40
C PRO A 463 13.29 27.80 3.24
N LEU A 464 13.71 27.32 2.06
CA LEU A 464 15.07 26.83 1.79
C LEU A 464 16.17 27.90 1.90
N ARG A 465 15.85 29.19 1.72
CA ARG A 465 16.84 30.27 1.92
C ARG A 465 17.22 30.52 3.39
N ARG A 466 16.40 30.10 4.36
CA ARG A 466 16.74 30.23 5.79
C ARG A 466 17.73 29.15 6.25
N ALA A 467 17.63 27.94 5.70
CA ALA A 467 18.57 26.85 6.00
C ALA A 467 19.98 27.13 5.45
N LEU A 468 20.07 27.72 4.25
CA LEU A 468 21.35 28.06 3.61
C LEU A 468 22.11 29.23 4.26
N ARG A 469 21.44 30.15 4.97
CA ARG A 469 22.11 31.23 5.73
C ARG A 469 22.66 30.78 7.09
N PHE A 470 22.16 29.66 7.64
CA PHE A 470 22.61 29.17 8.95
C PHE A 470 23.90 28.35 8.84
N GLY A 471 24.10 27.61 7.75
CA GLY A 471 25.29 26.79 7.52
C GLY A 471 26.58 27.58 7.25
N ILE A 472 26.49 28.80 6.75
CA ILE A 472 27.68 29.63 6.39
C ILE A 472 28.23 30.41 7.61
N ARG A 473 27.51 30.47 8.74
CA ARG A 473 27.98 31.17 9.96
C ARG A 473 28.79 30.31 10.94
N LEU A 474 29.00 29.02 10.65
CA LEU A 474 29.74 28.08 11.54
C LEU A 474 31.16 27.75 11.06
N ALA A 475 31.63 28.36 9.97
CA ALA A 475 32.99 28.18 9.47
C ALA A 475 33.66 29.54 9.27
N GLY A 476 34.41 30.01 10.28
CA GLY A 476 35.28 31.18 10.13
C GLY A 476 35.51 31.96 11.42
N SER A 477 36.34 31.43 12.33
CA SER A 477 36.91 32.21 13.44
C SER A 477 38.44 32.15 13.39
N ARG A 478 39.08 33.15 12.79
CA ARG A 478 40.43 33.61 13.16
C ARG A 478 40.62 35.08 12.78
N GLY A 479 40.78 35.92 13.82
CA GLY A 479 41.78 37.01 13.95
C GLY A 479 41.75 38.24 13.01
N PRO A 480 41.92 39.47 13.52
CA PRO A 480 41.77 40.71 12.76
C PRO A 480 43.07 41.16 12.10
N VAL A 481 43.00 41.72 10.89
CA VAL A 481 44.05 42.59 10.34
C VAL A 481 43.38 43.76 9.59
N ALA A 482 44.00 44.92 9.73
CA ALA A 482 43.49 46.28 9.57
C ALA A 482 43.09 46.70 8.14
N CYS A 483 42.31 47.79 8.13
CA CYS A 483 41.93 48.60 6.98
C CYS A 483 43.14 49.13 6.21
N GLU A 484 43.05 49.12 4.88
CA GLU A 484 43.69 50.13 4.05
C GLU A 484 42.82 50.39 2.81
N GLU A 485 42.52 51.67 2.60
CA GLU A 485 41.78 52.24 1.48
C GLU A 485 42.58 52.10 0.18
N VAL A 486 41.95 51.72 -0.95
CA VAL A 486 42.26 52.32 -2.25
C VAL A 486 41.01 52.31 -3.12
N GLY A 487 40.66 53.50 -3.61
CA GLY A 487 39.43 53.81 -4.33
C GLY A 487 39.31 53.31 -5.78
N LEU A 488 38.07 53.29 -6.24
CA LEU A 488 37.67 53.17 -7.63
C LEU A 488 37.34 54.55 -8.20
N PRO A 489 37.81 54.92 -9.41
CA PRO A 489 37.20 56.01 -10.15
C PRO A 489 36.13 55.47 -11.11
N LEU A 490 34.96 56.12 -11.06
CA LEU A 490 33.92 56.08 -12.09
C LEU A 490 34.18 57.15 -13.16
N ARG A 491 33.72 56.86 -14.39
CA ARG A 491 33.41 57.71 -15.58
C ARG A 491 34.23 57.27 -16.80
N GLY A 492 33.68 57.18 -18.01
CA GLY A 492 32.37 57.56 -18.51
C GLY A 492 32.24 57.29 -20.01
N ARG A 493 30.98 57.14 -20.45
CA ARG A 493 30.37 57.66 -21.69
C ARG A 493 31.04 57.47 -23.08
N THR A 494 30.13 57.11 -23.98
CA THR A 494 29.97 57.46 -25.42
C THR A 494 30.71 56.68 -26.50
N SER A 495 29.89 56.40 -27.53
CA SER A 495 30.04 55.71 -28.83
C SER A 495 30.29 54.21 -28.79
#